data_AF-A0A2N8HC88-F1
#
_entry.id   AF-A0A2N8HC88-F1
#
_cell.length_a   1.000
_cell.length_b   1.000
_cell.length_c   1.000
_cell.angle_alpha   90.00
_cell.angle_beta   90.00
_cell.angle_gamma   90.00
#
_symmetry.space_group_name_H-M   'P 1'
#
loop_
_entity.id
_entity.type
_entity.pdbx_description
1 polymer ?
#
loop_
_entity_poly.entity_id
_entity_poly.type
_entity_poly.pdbx_seq_one_letter_code
_entity_poly.pdbx_strand_id
1 'polypeptide(L)'
;MPCKNITRYTYETTAFQGYRLAICKNKRLFTRYFSDSQYGGADAALQEAMRVRDNIFNLFEQGNLTVSQIFAKYTVRSRRQSAADRREKMIHGKRTLQKAKVRG
;
A
#
# COMPACT_ATOMS: atom_id res chain seq x y z
N MET A 1 -14.72 9.75 5.61
CA MET A 1 -15.32 9.05 4.45
C MET A 1 -14.78 7.62 4.43
N PRO A 2 -15.63 6.58 4.31
CA PRO A 2 -15.14 5.21 4.18
C PRO A 2 -14.22 5.10 2.95
N CYS A 3 -13.04 4.54 3.12
CA CYS A 3 -12.10 4.32 2.03
C CYS A 3 -12.69 3.25 1.09
N LYS A 4 -13.38 3.68 0.03
CA LYS A 4 -13.97 2.79 -0.97
C LYS A 4 -12.92 1.77 -1.42
N ASN A 5 -13.35 0.51 -1.59
CA ASN A 5 -12.51 -0.63 -1.98
C ASN A 5 -11.52 -1.15 -0.92
N ILE A 6 -11.48 -0.57 0.28
CA ILE A 6 -10.62 -1.03 1.37
C ILE A 6 -11.50 -1.48 2.54
N THR A 7 -11.29 -2.72 2.99
CA THR A 7 -12.01 -3.32 4.12
C THR A 7 -11.01 -3.62 5.24
N ARG A 8 -11.30 -3.18 6.47
CA ARG A 8 -10.53 -3.59 7.66
C ARG A 8 -10.90 -5.01 8.05
N TYR A 9 -9.89 -5.82 8.30
CA TYR A 9 -10.00 -7.14 8.90
C TYR A 9 -9.36 -7.08 10.28
N THR A 10 -10.21 -7.17 11.30
CA THR A 10 -9.82 -7.31 12.70
C THR A 10 -10.48 -8.57 13.20
N TYR A 11 -9.68 -9.60 13.47
CA TYR A 11 -10.16 -10.78 14.15
C TYR A 11 -9.66 -10.74 15.60
N GLU A 12 -10.52 -11.09 16.54
CA GLU A 12 -10.19 -11.12 17.97
C GLU A 12 -9.18 -12.24 18.31
N THR A 13 -9.23 -13.35 17.58
CA THR A 13 -8.49 -14.58 17.88
C THR A 13 -7.55 -15.05 16.77
N THR A 14 -7.45 -14.35 15.62
CA THR A 14 -6.63 -14.82 14.49
C THR A 14 -5.34 -14.04 14.29
N ALA A 15 -4.35 -14.70 13.69
CA ALA A 15 -3.01 -14.19 13.42
C ALA A 15 -2.93 -13.10 12.33
N PHE A 16 -4.06 -12.70 11.73
CA PHE A 16 -4.08 -11.66 10.70
C PHE A 16 -4.94 -10.47 11.14
N GLN A 17 -4.30 -9.33 11.29
CA GLN A 17 -4.96 -8.03 11.37
C GLN A 17 -4.41 -7.16 10.25
N GLY A 18 -5.30 -6.47 9.54
CA GLY A 18 -4.89 -5.72 8.36
C GLY A 18 -6.04 -5.19 7.52
N TYR A 19 -5.70 -4.79 6.30
CA TYR A 19 -6.64 -4.27 5.32
C TYR A 19 -6.65 -5.13 4.06
N ARG A 20 -7.83 -5.30 3.47
CA ARG A 20 -8.02 -5.90 2.14
C ARG A 20 -8.38 -4.80 1.15
N LEU A 21 -7.57 -4.63 0.12
CA LEU A 21 -7.91 -3.84 -1.06
C LEU A 21 -8.55 -4.76 -2.10
N ALA A 22 -9.79 -4.46 -2.52
CA ALA A 22 -10.53 -5.21 -3.54
C ALA A 22 -11.04 -4.27 -4.65
N ILE A 23 -10.51 -4.42 -5.86
CA ILE A 23 -10.85 -3.61 -7.03
C ILE A 23 -11.39 -4.54 -8.13
N CYS A 24 -12.59 -4.24 -8.64
CA CYS A 24 -13.16 -4.93 -9.80
C CYS A 24 -13.27 -3.94 -10.97
N LYS A 25 -12.71 -4.29 -12.13
CA LYS A 25 -12.84 -3.51 -13.37
C LYS A 25 -12.82 -4.45 -14.58
N ASN A 26 -13.72 -4.21 -15.54
CA ASN A 26 -13.84 -5.02 -16.77
C ASN A 26 -13.93 -6.53 -16.51
N LYS A 27 -14.77 -6.95 -15.56
CA LYS A 27 -14.93 -8.35 -15.11
C LYS A 27 -13.66 -9.00 -14.53
N ARG A 28 -12.64 -8.20 -14.19
CA ARG A 28 -11.41 -8.67 -13.54
C ARG A 28 -11.36 -8.20 -12.11
N LEU A 29 -10.97 -9.10 -11.22
CA LEU A 29 -10.82 -8.85 -9.79
C LEU A 29 -9.33 -8.76 -9.41
N PHE A 30 -8.99 -7.71 -8.68
CA PHE A 30 -7.74 -7.57 -7.96
C PHE A 30 -8.03 -7.59 -6.47
N THR A 31 -7.31 -8.43 -5.73
CA THR A 31 -7.39 -8.47 -4.27
C THR A 31 -5.99 -8.53 -3.69
N ARG A 32 -5.71 -7.68 -2.70
CA ARG A 32 -4.44 -7.67 -1.99
C ARG A 32 -4.65 -7.35 -0.51
N TYR A 33 -3.86 -7.99 0.33
CA TYR A 33 -3.89 -7.84 1.78
C TYR A 33 -2.67 -7.04 2.26
N PHE A 34 -2.88 -6.21 3.27
CA PHE A 34 -1.88 -5.37 3.91
C PHE A 34 -1.94 -5.65 5.41
N SER A 35 -1.03 -6.45 5.95
CA SER A 35 -1.04 -6.77 7.37
C SER A 35 -0.45 -5.66 8.21
N ASP A 36 -1.03 -5.43 9.39
CA ASP A 36 -0.54 -4.45 10.35
C ASP A 36 0.92 -4.77 10.73
N SER A 37 1.23 -6.05 10.93
CA SER A 37 2.59 -6.54 11.25
C SER A 37 3.64 -6.25 10.18
N GLN A 38 3.27 -6.30 8.89
CA GLN A 38 4.19 -6.07 7.78
C GLN A 38 4.51 -4.58 7.61
N TYR A 39 3.52 -3.72 7.88
CA TYR A 39 3.59 -2.29 7.60
C TYR A 39 3.87 -1.44 8.85
N GLY A 40 3.84 -2.03 10.05
CA GLY A 40 4.19 -1.34 11.30
C GLY A 40 2.99 -0.76 12.06
N GLY A 41 1.80 -1.31 11.83
CA GLY A 41 0.55 -0.91 12.49
C GLY A 41 -0.59 -0.67 11.50
N ALA A 42 -1.79 -0.48 12.05
CA ALA A 42 -3.01 -0.26 11.29
C ALA A 42 -2.93 0.97 10.37
N ASP A 43 -2.47 2.11 10.89
CA ASP A 43 -2.40 3.34 10.10
C ASP A 43 -1.43 3.23 8.92
N ALA A 44 -0.28 2.59 9.14
CA ALA A 44 0.71 2.37 8.10
C ALA A 44 0.23 1.37 7.03
N ALA A 45 -0.49 0.32 7.44
CA ALA A 45 -1.12 -0.63 6.53
C ALA A 45 -2.23 0.04 5.69
N LEU A 46 -3.05 0.89 6.32
CA LEU A 46 -4.10 1.64 5.64
C LEU A 46 -3.51 2.63 4.63
N GLN A 47 -2.49 3.39 5.04
CA GLN A 47 -1.84 4.36 4.15
C GLN A 47 -1.24 3.69 2.92
N GLU A 48 -0.63 2.52 3.09
CA GLU A 48 -0.11 1.76 1.95
C GLU A 48 -1.23 1.21 1.07
N ALA A 49 -2.31 0.69 1.65
CA ALA A 49 -3.47 0.23 0.90
C ALA A 49 -4.09 1.36 0.05
N MET A 50 -4.20 2.57 0.62
CA MET A 50 -4.66 3.77 -0.11
C MET A 50 -3.69 4.16 -1.22
N ARG A 51 -2.38 4.16 -0.96
CA ARG A 51 -1.36 4.48 -1.97
C ARG A 51 -1.43 3.53 -3.16
N VAL A 52 -1.54 2.22 -2.91
CA VAL A 52 -1.67 1.21 -3.97
C VAL A 52 -2.98 1.39 -4.74
N ARG A 53 -4.08 1.66 -4.04
CA ARG A 53 -5.38 1.95 -4.65
C ARG A 53 -5.26 3.14 -5.61
N ASP A 54 -4.75 4.27 -5.15
CA ASP A 54 -4.69 5.51 -5.93
C ASP A 54 -3.79 5.35 -7.15
N ASN A 55 -2.64 4.67 -7.01
CA ASN A 55 -1.80 4.38 -8.15
C ASN A 55 -2.47 3.48 -9.19
N ILE A 56 -3.30 2.51 -8.77
CA ILE A 56 -4.07 1.68 -9.72
C ILE A 56 -5.11 2.53 -10.47
N PHE A 57 -5.83 3.41 -9.77
CA PHE A 57 -6.80 4.29 -10.42
C PHE A 57 -6.15 5.27 -11.38
N ASN A 58 -5.04 5.90 -10.99
CA ASN A 58 -4.27 6.78 -11.88
C ASN A 58 -3.83 6.05 -13.16
N LEU A 59 -3.41 4.78 -13.06
CA LEU A 59 -3.05 3.98 -14.24
C LEU A 59 -4.26 3.63 -15.11
N PHE A 60 -5.46 3.48 -14.53
CA PHE A 60 -6.68 3.33 -15.31
C PHE A 60 -7.03 4.61 -16.08
N GLU A 61 -6.83 5.78 -15.47
CA GLU A 61 -7.10 7.07 -16.10
C GLU A 61 -6.12 7.37 -17.24
N GLN A 62 -4.86 6.97 -17.10
CA GLN A 62 -3.86 7.13 -18.16
C GLN A 62 -4.17 6.36 -19.44
N GLY A 63 -4.91 5.25 -19.36
CA GLY A 63 -5.31 4.45 -20.54
C GLY A 63 -4.18 3.70 -21.27
N ASN A 64 -2.92 3.89 -20.87
CA ASN A 64 -1.74 3.33 -21.55
C ASN A 64 -1.54 1.82 -21.33
N LEU A 65 -2.16 1.25 -20.30
CA LEU A 65 -2.00 -0.15 -19.92
C LEU A 65 -3.36 -0.84 -19.82
N THR A 66 -3.41 -2.11 -20.22
CA THR A 66 -4.60 -2.93 -19.99
C THR A 66 -4.81 -3.18 -18.50
N VAL A 67 -6.07 -3.42 -18.10
CA VAL A 67 -6.42 -3.79 -16.70
C VAL A 67 -5.59 -4.99 -16.22
N SER A 68 -5.31 -5.92 -17.14
CA SER A 68 -4.47 -7.10 -16.94
C SER A 68 -3.05 -6.74 -16.48
N GLN A 69 -2.40 -5.85 -17.23
CA GLN A 69 -1.02 -5.42 -16.99
C GLN A 69 -0.91 -4.60 -15.70
N ILE A 70 -1.90 -3.73 -15.46
CA ILE A 70 -1.97 -2.94 -14.23
C ILE A 70 -2.06 -3.87 -13.02
N PHE A 71 -3.01 -4.81 -13.00
CA PHE A 71 -3.15 -5.74 -11.88
C PHE A 71 -1.90 -6.61 -11.69
N ALA A 72 -1.30 -7.15 -12.76
CA ALA A 72 -0.08 -7.95 -12.68
C ALA A 72 1.07 -7.20 -11.97
N LYS A 73 1.22 -5.88 -12.22
CA LYS A 73 2.25 -5.03 -11.58
C LYS A 73 2.12 -4.95 -10.06
N TYR A 74 0.90 -5.10 -9.52
CA TYR A 74 0.62 -5.01 -8.08
C TYR A 74 0.35 -6.35 -7.42
N THR A 75 0.09 -7.42 -8.19
CA THR A 75 -0.04 -8.79 -7.68
C THR A 75 1.34 -9.41 -7.43
N VAL A 76 2.32 -9.13 -8.29
CA VAL A 76 3.65 -9.74 -8.20
C VAL A 76 4.60 -8.83 -7.42
N ARG A 77 4.67 -8.98 -6.09
CA ARG A 77 5.84 -8.49 -5.32
C ARG A 77 6.30 -9.52 -4.30
N SER A 78 7.51 -10.03 -4.54
CA SER A 78 8.29 -10.88 -3.65
C SER A 78 8.50 -10.23 -2.28
N ARG A 79 8.49 -11.05 -1.22
CA ARG A 79 8.73 -10.71 0.21
C ARG A 79 9.88 -9.71 0.45
N ARG A 80 10.85 -9.59 -0.46
CA ARG A 80 12.05 -8.74 -0.32
C ARG A 80 11.77 -7.23 -0.43
N GLN A 81 10.75 -6.78 -1.16
CA GLN A 81 10.58 -5.33 -1.42
C GLN A 81 9.97 -4.57 -0.23
N SER A 82 9.24 -5.24 0.65
CA SER A 82 8.72 -4.65 1.90
C SER A 82 9.83 -4.27 2.90
N ALA A 83 11.03 -4.83 2.78
CA ALA A 83 12.20 -4.38 3.53
C ALA A 83 12.88 -3.16 2.87
N ALA A 84 12.86 -3.07 1.54
CA ALA A 84 13.45 -1.96 0.80
C ALA A 84 12.67 -0.64 0.95
N ASP A 85 11.33 -0.69 0.88
CA ASP A 85 10.46 0.48 1.15
C ASP A 85 10.65 1.01 2.60
N ARG A 86 10.84 0.11 3.58
CA ARG A 86 11.18 0.49 4.97
C ARG A 86 12.54 1.21 5.04
N ARG A 87 13.52 0.76 4.26
CA ARG A 87 14.86 1.36 4.20
C ARG A 87 14.83 2.74 3.54
N GLU A 88 14.05 2.95 2.47
CA GLU A 88 13.88 4.28 1.87
C GLU A 88 13.16 5.28 2.78
N LYS A 89 12.10 4.84 3.48
CA LYS A 89 11.41 5.71 4.46
C LYS A 89 12.33 6.16 5.61
N MET A 90 13.25 5.29 6.06
CA MET A 90 14.28 5.67 7.04
C MET A 90 15.33 6.66 6.49
N ILE A 91 15.63 6.62 5.19
CA ILE A 91 16.59 7.56 4.57
C ILE A 91 15.98 8.96 4.44
N HIS A 92 14.68 9.07 4.14
CA HIS A 92 13.99 10.36 4.08
C HIS A 92 13.75 10.99 5.46
N GLY A 93 13.46 10.20 6.50
CA GLY A 93 13.31 10.70 7.88
C GLY A 93 14.61 11.22 8.50
N LYS A 94 15.78 10.76 8.03
CA LYS A 94 17.07 11.31 8.49
C LYS A 94 17.43 12.66 7.85
N ARG A 95 16.94 12.95 6.64
CA ARG A 95 17.16 14.25 5.98
C ARG A 95 16.34 15.38 6.60
N THR A 96 15.16 15.09 7.14
CA THR A 96 14.33 16.10 7.82
C THR A 96 14.91 16.50 9.18
N LEU A 97 15.55 15.57 9.90
CA LEU A 97 16.23 15.85 11.18
C LEU A 97 17.56 16.61 11.02
N GLN A 98 18.31 16.42 9.93
CA GLN A 98 19.56 17.18 9.71
C GLN A 98 19.31 18.64 9.34
N LYS A 99 18.22 18.99 8.64
CA LYS A 99 17.92 20.40 8.30
C LYS A 99 17.51 21.25 9.51
N ALA A 100 17.09 20.65 10.63
CA ALA A 100 16.72 21.37 11.84
C ALA A 100 17.91 21.77 12.72
N LYS A 101 19.12 21.24 12.47
CA LYS A 101 20.32 21.49 13.30
C LYS A 101 21.27 22.57 12.74
N VAL A 102 20.99 23.13 11.55
CA VAL A 102 21.85 24.12 10.87
C VAL A 102 21.27 25.54 10.93
N ARG A 103 20.31 25.79 11.84
CA ARG A 103 19.76 27.14 12.11
C ARG A 103 19.88 27.51 13.60
N GLY A 104 21.02 27.19 14.19
CA GLY A 104 21.46 27.73 15.49
C GLY A 104 22.57 28.74 15.25
#